data_AF-K0UM19-F1
#
_entry.id   AF-K0UM19-F1
#
_cell.length_a   1.000
_cell.length_b   1.000
_cell.length_c   1.000
_cell.angle_alpha   90.00
_cell.angle_beta   90.00
_cell.angle_gamma   90.00
#
_symmetry.space_group_name_H-M   'P 1'
#
loop_
_entity.id
_entity.type
_entity.pdbx_description
1 polymer ?
#
loop_
_entity_poly.entity_id
_entity_poly.type
_entity_poly.pdbx_seq_one_letter_code
_entity_poly.pdbx_strand_id
1 'polypeptide(L)' 'MVVQTLIDFDRSPVFAIPTVEPVGGLTVREGMLIEGPQGWGEFSPLPQAGALGRWLTAATEPGTVGWPDPVRGRVPIAI' A
#
# COMPACT_ATOMS: atom_id res chain seq x y z
N MET A 1 1.76 -18.33 15.42
CA MET A 1 1.37 -17.12 14.67
C MET A 1 -0.14 -17.15 14.54
N VAL A 2 -0.83 -16.09 14.95
CA VAL A 2 -2.28 -15.95 14.67
C VAL A 2 -2.37 -15.56 13.20
N VAL A 3 -3.00 -16.41 12.38
CA VAL A 3 -3.32 -16.05 10.99
C VAL A 3 -4.47 -15.05 11.06
N GLN A 4 -4.25 -13.83 10.57
CA GLN A 4 -5.28 -12.82 10.55
C GLN A 4 -6.27 -13.17 9.44
N THR A 5 -7.47 -13.63 9.80
CA THR A 5 -8.46 -14.13 8.82
C THR A 5 -9.17 -13.00 8.07
N LEU A 6 -9.14 -11.78 8.61
CA LEU A 6 -9.77 -10.58 8.07
C LEU A 6 -8.86 -9.36 8.24
N ILE A 7 -9.05 -8.35 7.41
CA ILE A 7 -8.39 -7.05 7.57
C ILE A 7 -8.91 -6.39 8.85
N ASP A 8 -7.97 -5.93 9.69
CA ASP A 8 -8.24 -5.12 10.87
C ASP A 8 -7.74 -3.69 10.62
N PHE A 9 -8.66 -2.80 10.26
CA PHE A 9 -8.34 -1.40 9.99
C PHE A 9 -7.98 -0.64 11.27
N ASP A 10 -8.53 -1.00 12.42
CA ASP A 10 -8.28 -0.30 13.68
C ASP A 10 -6.85 -0.51 14.18
N ARG A 11 -6.23 -1.64 13.78
CA ARG A 11 -4.85 -1.98 14.12
C ARG A 11 -3.86 -1.76 12.99
N SER A 12 -4.32 -1.28 11.84
CA SER A 12 -3.47 -1.03 10.69
C SER A 12 -2.51 0.14 11.00
N PRO A 13 -1.18 -0.09 10.94
CA PRO A 13 -0.22 0.95 11.27
C PRO A 13 -0.24 2.06 10.23
N VAL A 14 -0.25 3.29 10.72
CA VAL A 14 -0.08 4.51 9.91
C VAL A 14 1.38 4.93 9.89
N PHE A 15 1.80 5.57 8.81
CA PHE A 15 3.15 6.09 8.67
C PHE A 15 3.15 7.53 8.14
N ALA A 16 4.22 8.24 8.48
CA ALA A 16 4.60 9.53 7.92
C ALA A 16 6.12 9.54 7.76
N ILE A 17 6.59 9.47 6.51
CA ILE A 17 8.02 9.32 6.17
C ILE A 17 8.47 10.58 5.43
N PRO A 18 9.50 11.31 5.92
CA PRO A 18 10.02 12.48 5.20
C PRO A 18 10.66 12.06 3.87
N THR A 19 10.45 12.85 2.83
CA THR A 19 11.15 12.65 1.56
C THR A 19 12.53 13.33 1.60
N VAL A 20 13.51 12.80 0.86
CA VAL A 20 14.84 13.42 0.75
C VAL A 20 14.75 14.75 -0.02
N GLU A 21 13.93 14.78 -1.07
CA GLU A 21 13.59 15.96 -1.87
C GLU A 21 12.06 16.05 -2.02
N PRO A 22 11.49 17.26 -2.22
CA PRO A 22 10.05 17.39 -2.41
C PRO A 22 9.57 16.68 -3.68
N VAL A 23 8.55 15.82 -3.57
CA VAL A 23 7.97 15.09 -4.71
C VAL A 23 6.55 15.59 -4.94
N GLY A 24 6.31 16.23 -6.09
CA GLY A 24 4.99 16.83 -6.38
C GLY A 24 4.56 17.87 -5.34
N GLY A 25 5.52 18.56 -4.71
CA GLY A 25 5.29 19.52 -3.63
C GLY A 25 5.14 18.92 -2.23
N LEU A 26 5.18 17.58 -2.09
CA LEU A 26 5.12 16.91 -0.79
C LEU A 26 6.51 16.73 -0.20
N THR A 27 6.67 17.05 1.09
CA THR A 27 7.90 16.82 1.88
C THR A 27 7.78 15.64 2.84
N VAL A 28 6.57 15.11 3.01
CA VAL A 28 6.26 13.94 3.84
C VAL A 28 5.31 13.05 3.05
N ARG A 29 5.58 11.75 3.10
CA ARG A 29 4.73 10.72 2.54
C ARG A 29 3.95 10.02 3.65
N GLU A 30 2.65 10.15 3.60
CA GLU A 30 1.73 9.56 4.58
C GLU A 30 0.95 8.39 3.97
N GLY A 31 0.53 7.46 4.82
CA GLY A 31 -0.29 6.33 4.44
C GLY A 31 -0.52 5.36 5.58
N MET A 32 -1.12 4.21 5.24
CA MET A 32 -1.46 3.13 6.15
C MET A 32 -1.06 1.80 5.50
N LEU A 33 -0.47 0.90 6.28
CA LEU A 33 -0.21 -0.47 5.84
C LEU A 33 -1.38 -1.35 6.28
N ILE A 34 -1.89 -2.16 5.37
CA ILE A 34 -3.06 -3.00 5.58
C ILE A 34 -2.62 -4.46 5.51
N GLU A 35 -2.69 -5.15 6.64
CA GLU A 35 -2.43 -6.60 6.72
C GLU A 35 -3.71 -7.38 6.45
N GLY A 36 -3.62 -8.33 5.51
CA GLY A 36 -4.63 -9.35 5.29
C GLY A 36 -4.02 -10.75 5.38
N PRO A 37 -4.85 -11.80 5.23
CA PRO A 37 -4.43 -13.20 5.37
C PRO A 37 -3.20 -13.61 4.53
N GLN A 38 -3.00 -13.00 3.37
CA GLN A 38 -1.95 -13.35 2.39
C GLN A 38 -0.73 -12.42 2.45
N GLY A 39 -0.79 -11.33 3.21
CA GLY A 39 0.28 -10.34 3.26
C GLY A 39 -0.22 -8.91 3.42
N TRP A 40 0.62 -7.97 2.98
CA TRP A 40 0.45 -6.54 3.23
C TRP A 40 0.21 -5.76 1.94
N GLY A 41 -0.63 -4.74 2.00
CA GLY A 41 -0.72 -3.69 0.99
C GLY A 41 -0.66 -2.29 1.59
N GLU A 42 -0.57 -1.28 0.73
CA GLU A 42 -0.37 0.11 1.13
C GLU A 42 -1.53 0.99 0.66
N PHE A 43 -2.20 1.65 1.60
CA PHE A 43 -3.17 2.70 1.31
C PHE A 43 -2.53 4.06 1.56
N SER A 44 -2.19 4.75 0.48
CA SER A 44 -1.45 6.00 0.57
C SER A 44 -1.89 6.95 -0.57
N PRO A 45 -3.16 7.35 -0.68
CA PRO A 45 -3.58 8.32 -1.69
C PRO A 45 -2.82 9.65 -1.53
N LEU A 46 -2.55 10.34 -2.65
CA LEU A 46 -2.10 11.73 -2.59
C LEU A 46 -3.22 12.63 -2.05
N PRO A 47 -2.93 13.79 -1.42
CA PRO A 47 -3.96 14.66 -0.82
C PRO A 47 -5.10 15.06 -1.76
N GLN A 48 -4.80 15.20 -3.04
CA GLN A 48 -5.70 15.59 -4.12
C GLN A 48 -6.30 14.39 -4.89
N ALA A 49 -6.00 13.16 -4.46
CA ALA A 49 -6.44 11.97 -5.18
C ALA A 49 -7.96 11.82 -5.15
N GLY A 50 -8.56 11.71 -6.33
CA GLY A 50 -9.93 11.23 -6.47
C GLY A 50 -10.01 9.70 -6.39
N ALA A 51 -11.24 9.18 -6.38
CA ALA A 51 -11.53 7.75 -6.45
C ALA A 51 -10.84 6.91 -5.34
N LEU A 52 -10.89 7.38 -4.10
CA LEU A 52 -10.30 6.71 -2.92
C LEU A 52 -10.72 5.24 -2.77
N GLY A 53 -11.91 4.86 -3.23
CA GLY A 53 -12.34 3.46 -3.27
C GLY A 53 -11.39 2.56 -4.08
N ARG A 54 -10.85 3.03 -5.20
CA ARG A 54 -9.89 2.25 -6.02
C ARG A 54 -8.54 2.13 -5.33
N TRP A 55 -8.09 3.19 -4.65
CA TRP A 55 -6.89 3.15 -3.82
C TRP A 55 -7.03 2.11 -2.71
N LEU A 56 -8.18 2.08 -2.05
CA LEU A 56 -8.44 1.09 -1.00
C LEU A 56 -8.51 -0.33 -1.58
N THR A 57 -9.21 -0.55 -2.70
CA THR A 57 -9.23 -1.87 -3.36
C THR A 57 -7.81 -2.36 -3.65
N ALA A 58 -6.97 -1.53 -4.29
CA ALA A 58 -5.59 -1.88 -4.60
C ALA A 58 -4.74 -2.12 -3.34
N ALA A 59 -5.01 -1.43 -2.24
CA ALA A 59 -4.31 -1.63 -0.98
C ALA A 59 -4.71 -2.93 -0.26
N THR A 60 -5.95 -3.42 -0.47
CA THR A 60 -6.45 -4.65 0.16
C THR A 60 -6.18 -5.92 -0.65
N GLU A 61 -6.08 -5.80 -1.98
CA GLU A 61 -5.89 -6.92 -2.90
C GLU A 61 -4.68 -7.81 -2.57
N PRO A 62 -3.48 -7.27 -2.24
CA PRO A 62 -2.30 -8.10 -1.95
C PRO A 62 -2.49 -8.98 -0.72
N GLY A 63 -3.22 -8.46 0.29
CA GLY A 63 -3.48 -9.17 1.53
C GLY A 63 -4.64 -10.16 1.45
N THR A 64 -5.49 -10.08 0.42
CA THR A 64 -6.74 -10.87 0.34
C THR A 64 -6.78 -11.83 -0.84
N VAL A 65 -6.41 -11.35 -2.03
CA VAL A 65 -6.41 -12.12 -3.28
C VAL A 65 -5.00 -12.54 -3.66
N GLY A 66 -4.00 -11.68 -3.40
CA GLY A 66 -2.63 -11.84 -3.85
C GLY A 66 -2.42 -11.37 -5.29
N TRP A 67 -1.20 -11.56 -5.80
CA TRP A 67 -0.82 -11.14 -7.16
C TRP A 67 -0.87 -12.31 -8.15
N PRO A 68 -1.11 -12.04 -9.45
CA PRO A 68 -0.88 -13.04 -10.49
C PRO A 68 0.58 -13.52 -10.51
N ASP A 69 0.78 -14.74 -10.98
CA ASP A 69 2.13 -15.33 -11.07
C ASP A 69 3.07 -14.47 -11.93
N PRO A 70 4.28 -14.14 -11.43
CA PRO A 70 5.22 -13.32 -12.18
C PRO A 70 5.83 -14.11 -13.34
N VAL A 71 5.76 -13.56 -14.55
CA VAL A 71 6.38 -14.15 -15.76
C VAL A 71 7.88 -13.82 -15.91
N ARG A 72 8.43 -13.00 -15.02
CA ARG A 72 9.85 -12.64 -14.96
C ARG A 72 10.26 -12.36 -13.52
N GLY A 73 11.48 -12.76 -13.14
CA GLY A 73 12.00 -12.53 -11.79
C GLY A 73 12.58 -11.13 -11.54
N ARG A 74 12.78 -10.31 -12.58
CA ARG A 74 13.33 -8.95 -12.48
C ARG A 74 12.67 -8.02 -13.51
N VAL A 75 12.48 -6.77 -13.15
CA VAL A 75 11.93 -5.70 -14.02
C VAL A 75 12.98 -4.58 -14.11
N PRO A 76 13.47 -4.20 -15.30
CA PRO A 76 14.34 -3.03 -15.45
C PRO A 76 13.55 -1.75 -15.17
N ILE A 77 14.19 -0.76 -14.52
CA ILE A 77 13.58 0.53 -14.18
C ILE A 77 14.33 1.69 -14.84
N ALA A 78 13.65 2.81 -15.04
CA ALA A 78 14.27 4.08 -15.40
C ALA A 78 14.83 4.76 -14.13
N ILE A 79 15.88 5.56 -14.31
CA ILE A 79 16.45 6.45 -13.29
C ILE A 79 16.00 7.88 -13.62
#